data_AF-A0AA37UQG0-F1
#
_entry.id   AF-A0AA37UQG0-F1
#
_cell.length_a   1.000
_cell.length_b   1.000
_cell.length_c   1.000
_cell.angle_alpha   90.00
_cell.angle_beta   90.00
_cell.angle_gamma   90.00
#
_symmetry.space_group_name_H-M   'P 1'
#
loop_
_entity.id
_entity.type
_entity.pdbx_description
1 polymer ?
#
loop_
_entity_poly.entity_id
_entity_poly.type
_entity_poly.pdbx_seq_one_letter_code
_entity_poly.pdbx_strand_id
1 'polypeptide(L)'
;MGAATSKDMATAVLVPLPFDLVTMALRFWIRAQRKAWGPDDWAMVATIVRFNIPGTRKKLQLTKIKPVWAVSQVGLIGMAWSGVGQLDATLTAEQTANSYFVG
;
A
#
# COMPACT_ATOMS: atom_id res chain seq x y z
N MET A 1 -19.60 -1.35 -4.48
CA MET A 1 -18.38 -1.37 -3.65
C MET A 1 -18.60 -2.46 -2.60
N GLY A 2 -17.66 -3.40 -2.45
CA GLY A 2 -17.79 -4.49 -1.47
C GLY A 2 -17.99 -3.95 -0.05
N ALA A 3 -18.70 -4.69 0.80
CA ALA A 3 -18.75 -4.36 2.22
C ALA A 3 -17.32 -4.42 2.80
N ALA A 4 -17.01 -3.57 3.79
CA ALA A 4 -15.74 -3.65 4.48
C ALA A 4 -15.56 -5.04 5.11
N THR A 5 -14.33 -5.55 5.11
CA THR A 5 -13.93 -6.80 5.77
C THR A 5 -14.45 -6.84 7.21
N SER A 6 -14.30 -5.72 7.95
CA SER A 6 -15.03 -5.43 9.18
C SER A 6 -15.11 -3.91 9.42
N LYS A 7 -16.03 -3.47 10.29
CA LYS A 7 -16.10 -2.05 10.70
C LYS A 7 -14.82 -1.60 11.39
N ASP A 8 -14.25 -2.44 12.25
CA ASP A 8 -13.04 -2.11 12.99
C ASP A 8 -11.82 -2.00 12.06
N MET A 9 -11.72 -2.86 11.06
CA MET A 9 -10.65 -2.80 10.06
C MET A 9 -10.76 -1.57 9.16
N ALA A 10 -11.96 -1.25 8.67
CA ALA A 10 -12.18 -0.01 7.91
C ALA A 10 -11.86 1.22 8.75
N THR A 11 -12.23 1.22 10.03
CA THR A 11 -11.94 2.32 10.96
C THR A 11 -10.43 2.44 11.20
N ALA A 12 -9.72 1.32 11.42
CA ALA A 12 -8.28 1.30 11.63
C ALA A 12 -7.50 1.83 10.41
N VAL A 13 -8.05 1.72 9.19
CA VAL A 13 -7.44 2.28 7.98
C VAL A 13 -7.84 3.74 7.76
N LEU A 14 -9.13 4.09 7.93
CA LEU A 14 -9.63 5.43 7.58
C LEU A 14 -9.35 6.50 8.64
N VAL A 15 -9.30 6.14 9.92
CA VAL A 15 -9.04 7.11 11.00
C VAL A 15 -7.64 7.74 10.91
N PRO A 16 -6.55 6.98 10.70
CA PRO A 16 -5.22 7.59 10.56
C PRO A 16 -4.98 8.23 9.20
N LEU A 17 -5.74 7.85 8.16
CA LEU A 17 -5.45 8.25 6.78
C LEU A 17 -5.38 9.77 6.55
N PRO A 18 -6.28 10.62 7.10
CA PRO A 18 -6.15 12.08 7.00
C PRO A 18 -4.85 12.59 7.65
N PHE A 19 -4.47 12.05 8.81
CA PHE A 19 -3.24 12.44 9.50
C PHE A 19 -2.00 12.03 8.70
N ASP A 20 -1.99 10.82 8.14
CA ASP A 20 -0.92 10.33 7.28
C ASP A 20 -0.74 11.21 6.03
N LEU A 21 -1.84 11.59 5.37
CA LEU A 21 -1.79 12.48 4.21
C LEU A 21 -1.25 13.87 4.55
N VAL A 22 -1.70 14.44 5.67
CA VAL A 22 -1.25 15.76 6.13
C VAL A 22 0.22 15.74 6.52
N THR A 23 0.63 14.79 7.37
CA THR A 23 2.03 14.69 7.82
C THR A 23 2.98 14.42 6.67
N MET A 24 2.56 13.62 5.70
CA MET A 24 3.32 13.39 4.48
C MET A 24 3.44 14.65 3.62
N ALA A 25 2.34 15.38 3.40
CA ALA A 25 2.37 16.64 2.66
C ALA A 25 3.30 17.66 3.32
N LEU A 26 3.24 17.81 4.65
CA LEU A 26 4.15 18.67 5.41
C LEU A 26 5.61 18.20 5.29
N ARG A 27 5.85 16.88 5.36
CA ARG A 27 7.20 16.32 5.20
C ARG A 27 7.80 16.69 3.85
N PHE A 28 7.04 16.57 2.75
CA PHE A 28 7.49 16.99 1.42
C PHE A 28 7.65 18.50 1.31
N TRP A 29 6.71 19.27 1.88
CA TRP A 29 6.77 20.73 1.86
C TRP A 29 8.05 21.26 2.51
N ILE A 30 8.37 20.80 3.73
CA ILE A 30 9.58 21.21 4.45
C ILE A 30 10.84 20.84 3.65
N ARG A 31 10.87 19.65 3.06
CA ARG A 31 12.02 19.18 2.26
C ARG A 31 12.20 19.98 0.98
N ALA A 32 11.10 20.33 0.30
CA ALA A 32 11.11 21.19 -0.87
C ALA A 32 11.67 22.59 -0.52
N GLN A 33 11.22 23.17 0.59
CA GLN A 33 11.70 24.48 1.06
C GLN A 33 13.19 24.47 1.41
N ARG A 34 13.68 23.39 2.03
CA ARG A 34 15.09 23.29 2.46
C ARG A 34 16.07 22.85 1.38
N LYS A 35 15.59 22.53 0.16
CA LYS A 35 16.41 21.96 -0.95
C LYS A 35 17.26 20.75 -0.51
N ALA A 36 16.82 20.02 0.51
CA ALA A 36 17.59 18.95 1.15
C ALA A 36 17.07 17.58 0.67
N TRP A 37 17.32 17.28 -0.61
CA TRP A 37 16.92 16.03 -1.25
C TRP A 37 18.12 15.07 -1.33
N GLY A 38 18.12 14.04 -0.48
CA GLY A 38 19.08 12.95 -0.54
C GLY A 38 18.56 11.71 -1.29
N PRO A 39 19.41 10.73 -1.60
CA PRO A 39 19.02 9.46 -2.21
C PRO A 39 17.90 8.71 -1.44
N ASP A 40 17.91 8.80 -0.11
CA ASP A 40 16.87 8.26 0.77
C ASP A 40 15.51 8.98 0.58
N ASP A 41 15.53 10.30 0.39
CA ASP A 41 14.33 11.09 0.11
C ASP A 41 13.75 10.76 -1.27
N TRP A 42 14.61 10.42 -2.24
CA TRP A 42 14.18 9.91 -3.55
C TRP A 42 13.51 8.54 -3.44
N ALA A 43 13.96 7.66 -2.55
CA ALA A 43 13.32 6.36 -2.31
C ALA A 43 11.90 6.48 -1.73
N MET A 44 11.60 7.56 -1.00
CA MET A 44 10.26 7.83 -0.47
C MET A 44 9.24 8.18 -1.56
N VAL A 45 9.69 8.77 -2.66
CA VAL A 45 8.84 9.12 -3.81
C VAL A 45 8.90 8.03 -4.88
N ALA A 46 10.04 7.36 -5.03
CA ALA A 46 10.32 6.40 -6.07
C ALA A 46 10.65 5.01 -5.52
N THR A 47 9.68 4.09 -5.64
CA THR A 47 10.00 2.66 -5.60
C THR A 47 10.59 2.26 -6.95
N ILE A 48 11.89 1.94 -7.00
CA ILE A 48 12.50 1.34 -8.19
C ILE A 48 12.19 -0.17 -8.16
N VAL A 49 11.09 -0.59 -8.80
CA VAL A 49 10.87 -2.02 -9.07
C VAL A 49 11.75 -2.41 -10.24
N ARG A 50 12.89 -3.05 -9.94
CA ARG A 50 13.87 -3.48 -10.95
C ARG A 50 13.45 -4.83 -11.52
N PHE A 51 12.91 -4.85 -12.74
CA PHE A 51 12.87 -6.09 -13.51
C PHE A 51 14.24 -6.33 -14.15
N ASN A 52 14.86 -7.46 -13.82
CA ASN A 52 16.09 -7.91 -14.46
C ASN A 52 15.73 -8.64 -15.76
N ILE A 53 16.06 -8.07 -16.92
CA ILE A 53 16.03 -8.79 -18.20
C ILE A 53 17.46 -9.25 -18.49
N PRO A 54 17.77 -10.56 -18.43
CA PRO A 54 19.09 -11.06 -18.78
C PRO A 54 19.44 -10.67 -20.23
N GLY A 55 20.61 -10.07 -20.46
CA GLY A 55 21.18 -9.88 -21.81
C GLY A 55 21.13 -8.48 -22.43
N THR A 56 20.66 -7.44 -21.74
CA THR A 56 20.66 -6.06 -22.30
C THR A 56 21.45 -5.06 -21.45
N ARG A 57 22.35 -4.28 -22.08
CA ARG A 57 23.18 -3.22 -21.45
C ARG A 57 22.48 -1.85 -21.35
N LYS A 58 21.16 -1.78 -21.56
CA LYS A 58 20.37 -0.54 -21.35
C LYS A 58 19.56 -0.66 -20.06
N LYS A 59 20.09 -0.11 -18.96
CA LYS A 59 19.32 0.18 -17.75
C LYS A 59 18.68 1.54 -17.87
N LEU A 60 17.54 1.63 -18.55
CA LEU A 60 16.66 2.78 -18.39
C LEU A 60 15.24 2.25 -18.21
N GLN A 61 14.84 2.05 -16.96
CA GLN A 61 13.45 1.81 -16.61
C GLN A 61 13.01 2.98 -15.74
N LEU A 62 12.47 4.01 -16.38
CA LEU A 62 11.60 4.98 -15.72
C LEU A 62 10.20 4.34 -15.64
N THR A 63 10.07 3.34 -14.77
CA THR A 63 8.81 2.64 -14.53
C THR A 63 8.06 3.38 -13.42
N LYS A 64 6.90 3.95 -13.81
CA LYS A 64 5.87 4.60 -12.99
C LYS A 64 6.23 4.74 -11.49
N ILE A 65 6.81 5.88 -11.15
CA ILE A 65 7.23 6.26 -9.80
C ILE A 65 6.00 6.22 -8.88
N LYS A 66 5.87 5.15 -8.08
CA LYS A 66 4.90 5.08 -7.00
C LYS A 66 5.64 5.20 -5.66
N PRO A 67 5.27 6.16 -4.82
CA PRO A 67 5.84 6.29 -3.48
C PRO A 67 5.53 5.06 -2.62
N VAL A 68 6.50 4.55 -1.84
CA VAL A 68 6.31 3.35 -0.99
C VAL A 68 5.16 3.54 -0.01
N TRP A 69 5.04 4.72 0.59
CA TRP A 69 3.93 5.05 1.49
C TRP A 69 2.57 4.93 0.78
N ALA A 70 2.48 5.34 -0.49
CA ALA A 70 1.25 5.29 -1.25
C ALA A 70 0.87 3.85 -1.60
N VAL A 71 1.87 3.02 -1.90
CA VAL A 71 1.68 1.58 -2.12
C VAL A 71 1.16 0.91 -0.85
N SER A 72 1.73 1.24 0.32
CA SER A 72 1.28 0.73 1.61
C SER A 72 -0.17 1.14 1.92
N GLN A 73 -0.55 2.41 1.72
CA GLN A 73 -1.90 2.90 1.95
C GLN A 73 -2.93 2.22 1.02
N VAL A 74 -2.61 2.10 -0.27
CA VAL A 74 -3.47 1.38 -1.22
C VAL A 74 -3.61 -0.10 -0.84
N GLY A 75 -2.54 -0.73 -0.35
CA GLY A 75 -2.59 -2.10 0.16
C GLY A 75 -3.50 -2.25 1.39
N LEU A 76 -3.39 -1.34 2.36
CA LEU A 76 -4.23 -1.32 3.56
C LEU A 76 -5.71 -1.11 3.22
N ILE A 77 -6.00 -0.18 2.32
CA ILE A 77 -7.35 0.02 1.79
C ILE A 77 -7.80 -1.24 1.02
N GLY A 78 -6.95 -1.85 0.21
CA GLY A 78 -7.28 -3.10 -0.47
C GLY A 78 -7.69 -4.21 0.50
N MET A 79 -6.94 -4.38 1.59
CA MET A 79 -7.23 -5.38 2.63
C MET A 79 -8.52 -5.08 3.40
N ALA A 80 -8.80 -3.81 3.69
CA ALA A 80 -10.00 -3.43 4.45
C ALA A 80 -11.32 -3.68 3.72
N TRP A 81 -11.30 -3.93 2.40
CA TRP A 81 -12.48 -4.21 1.59
C TRP A 81 -12.37 -5.49 0.72
N SER A 82 -11.32 -6.30 0.88
CA SER A 82 -11.15 -7.54 0.11
C SER A 82 -11.77 -8.77 0.77
N GLY A 83 -12.17 -8.70 2.05
CA GLY A 83 -12.58 -9.86 2.83
C GLY A 83 -11.42 -10.67 3.43
N VAL A 84 -10.17 -10.27 3.18
CA VAL A 84 -8.98 -10.91 3.77
C VAL A 84 -8.89 -10.56 5.26
N GLY A 85 -8.87 -11.59 6.12
CA GLY A 85 -8.86 -11.42 7.57
C GLY A 85 -10.24 -11.20 8.20
N GLN A 86 -11.32 -11.64 7.54
CA GLN A 86 -12.64 -11.73 8.18
C GLN A 86 -12.60 -12.66 9.39
N LEU A 87 -13.47 -12.38 10.37
CA LEU A 87 -13.65 -13.26 11.52
C LEU A 87 -14.27 -14.58 11.07
N ASP A 88 -13.71 -15.70 11.51
CA ASP A 88 -14.22 -17.03 11.17
C ASP A 88 -15.70 -17.19 11.54
N ALA A 89 -16.13 -16.56 12.64
CA ALA A 89 -17.53 -16.55 13.09
C ALA A 89 -18.50 -15.81 12.16
N THR A 90 -17.99 -15.04 11.18
CA THR A 90 -18.79 -14.28 10.20
C THR A 90 -18.84 -14.95 8.83
N LEU A 91 -18.06 -16.03 8.63
CA LEU A 91 -18.03 -16.80 7.39
C LEU A 91 -19.18 -17.81 7.36
N THR A 92 -19.76 -18.05 6.18
CA THR A 92 -20.67 -19.19 6.02
C THR A 92 -19.90 -20.51 6.14
N ALA A 93 -20.63 -21.61 6.38
CA ALA A 93 -20.03 -22.94 6.44
C ALA A 93 -19.28 -23.29 5.14
N GLU A 94 -19.80 -22.88 3.98
CA GLU A 94 -19.13 -23.10 2.68
C GLU A 94 -17.87 -22.25 2.53
N GLN A 95 -17.89 -20.97 2.94
CA GLN A 95 -16.71 -20.10 2.90
C GLN A 95 -15.61 -20.61 3.84
N THR A 96 -16.02 -21.11 5.01
CA THR A 96 -15.11 -21.72 5.99
C THR A 96 -14.46 -22.98 5.43
N ALA A 97 -15.25 -23.88 4.82
CA ALA A 97 -14.71 -25.08 4.18
C ALA A 97 -13.75 -24.74 3.03
N ASN A 98 -14.12 -23.82 2.14
CA ASN A 98 -13.25 -23.38 1.04
C ASN A 98 -11.95 -22.73 1.51
N SER A 99 -11.92 -22.14 2.71
CA SER A 99 -10.72 -21.56 3.31
C SER A 99 -9.70 -22.61 3.76
N TYR A 100 -10.16 -23.84 4.08
CA TYR A 100 -9.29 -24.95 4.50
C TYR A 100 -8.79 -25.83 3.34
N PHE A 101 -9.47 -25.82 2.19
CA PHE A 101 -9.19 -26.73 1.07
C PHE A 101 -8.45 -26.07 -0.12
N VAL A 102 -7.69 -25.00 0.11
CA VAL A 102 -6.79 -24.47 -0.92
C VAL A 102 -5.49 -25.27 -0.93
N GLY A 103 -5.48 -26.35 -1.71
CA GLY A 103 -4.31 -27.10 -2.18
C GLY A 103 -4.36 -27.21 -3.69
#